data_AF-A0A9J6QUN0-F1
#
_entry.id   AF-A0A9J6QUN0-F1
#
_cell.length_a   1.000
_cell.length_b   1.000
_cell.length_c   1.000
_cell.angle_alpha   90.00
_cell.angle_beta   90.00
_cell.angle_gamma   90.00
#
_symmetry.space_group_name_H-M   'P 1'
#
loop_
_entity.id
_entity.type
_entity.pdbx_description
1 polymer ?
#
loop_
_entity_poly.entity_id
_entity_poly.type
_entity_poly.pdbx_seq_one_letter_code
_entity_poly.pdbx_strand_id
1 'polypeptide(L)'
;MVTMEDSDILLEEIANKTGCMFLSDLHQPCKLPEIGRVIETIPYNLYSLQSWKDAASYISSEKCMLGTEAELRTFLSNYCKEHSDI
;
A
#
# COMPACT_ATOMS: atom_id res chain seq x y z
N MET A 1 12.09 13.79 13.29
CA MET A 1 12.79 12.59 12.78
C MET A 1 11.69 11.57 12.55
N VAL A 2 11.25 11.40 11.30
CA VAL A 2 10.26 10.35 10.97
C VAL A 2 11.10 9.15 10.56
N THR A 3 11.01 8.10 11.35
CA THR A 3 11.85 6.91 11.31
C THR A 3 11.41 6.01 10.16
N MET A 4 12.36 5.28 9.58
CA MET A 4 12.12 4.19 8.60
C MET A 4 11.10 3.14 9.09
N GLU A 5 10.72 3.14 10.37
CA GLU A 5 9.83 2.18 11.02
C GLU A 5 8.35 2.30 10.60
N ASP A 6 7.83 3.50 10.32
CA ASP A 6 6.40 3.66 10.02
C ASP A 6 6.00 3.05 8.65
N SER A 7 6.95 3.01 7.71
CA SER A 7 6.75 2.42 6.38
C SER A 7 6.58 0.89 6.46
N ASP A 8 7.43 0.24 7.26
CA ASP A 8 7.36 -1.20 7.50
C ASP A 8 6.07 -1.56 8.26
N ILE A 9 5.67 -0.76 9.25
CA ILE A 9 4.41 -0.97 9.98
C ILE A 9 3.19 -0.91 9.05
N LEU A 10 3.14 0.06 8.13
CA LEU A 10 2.04 0.15 7.15
C LEU A 10 2.00 -1.08 6.24
N LEU A 11 3.15 -1.53 5.74
CA LEU A 11 3.24 -2.72 4.90
C LEU A 11 2.82 -3.99 5.66
N GLU A 12 3.25 -4.13 6.92
CA GLU A 12 2.83 -5.21 7.80
C GLU A 12 1.33 -5.17 8.10
N GLU A 13 0.74 -3.99 8.34
CA GLU A 13 -0.70 -3.86 8.55
C GLU A 13 -1.49 -4.30 7.30
N ILE A 14 -1.03 -3.88 6.11
CA ILE A 14 -1.64 -4.29 4.84
C ILE A 14 -1.53 -5.81 4.70
N ALA A 15 -0.35 -6.40 4.89
CA ALA A 15 -0.13 -7.84 4.77
C ALA A 15 -0.98 -8.65 5.77
N ASN A 16 -1.06 -8.21 7.02
CA ASN A 16 -1.85 -8.86 8.05
C ASN A 16 -3.36 -8.83 7.71
N LYS A 17 -3.87 -7.70 7.19
CA LYS A 17 -5.28 -7.56 6.83
C LYS A 17 -5.66 -8.31 5.54
N THR A 18 -4.71 -8.57 4.64
CA THR A 18 -4.91 -9.36 3.42
C THR A 18 -4.58 -10.85 3.59
N GLY A 19 -4.21 -11.27 4.81
CA GLY A 19 -3.80 -12.64 5.11
C GLY A 19 -2.54 -13.08 4.36
N CYS A 20 -1.67 -12.13 4.01
CA CYS A 20 -0.34 -12.40 3.48
C CYS A 20 0.58 -12.85 4.61
N MET A 21 1.35 -13.92 4.39
CA MET A 21 2.31 -14.41 5.38
C MET A 21 3.61 -13.61 5.34
N PHE A 22 3.95 -13.07 4.18
CA PHE A 22 5.15 -12.27 3.96
C PHE A 22 4.83 -10.98 3.20
N LEU A 23 5.64 -9.93 3.40
CA LEU A 23 5.50 -8.67 2.66
C LEU A 23 5.65 -8.87 1.14
N SER A 24 6.47 -9.84 0.71
CA SER A 24 6.62 -10.20 -0.71
C SER A 24 5.33 -10.69 -1.36
N ASP A 25 4.37 -11.21 -0.57
CA ASP A 25 3.08 -11.64 -1.11
C ASP A 25 2.23 -10.43 -1.54
N LEU A 26 2.55 -9.21 -1.09
CA LEU A 26 1.89 -7.98 -1.53
C LEU A 26 2.12 -7.67 -3.01
N HIS A 27 3.13 -8.28 -3.63
CA HIS A 27 3.38 -8.18 -5.07
C HIS A 27 2.57 -9.19 -5.89
N GLN A 28 1.87 -10.13 -5.26
CA GLN A 28 1.12 -11.15 -5.99
C GLN A 28 -0.15 -10.56 -6.60
N PRO A 29 -0.38 -10.70 -7.91
CA PRO A 29 -1.58 -10.19 -8.58
C PRO A 29 -2.89 -10.66 -7.94
N CYS A 30 -2.93 -11.91 -7.45
CA CYS A 30 -4.11 -12.47 -6.77
C CYS A 30 -4.45 -11.77 -5.44
N LYS A 31 -3.49 -11.05 -4.84
CA LYS A 31 -3.67 -10.30 -3.59
C LYS A 31 -4.03 -8.84 -3.82
N LEU A 32 -3.73 -8.28 -4.99
CA LEU A 32 -4.04 -6.88 -5.34
C LEU A 32 -5.50 -6.48 -5.07
N PRO A 33 -6.54 -7.24 -5.49
CA PRO A 33 -7.92 -6.84 -5.19
C PRO A 33 -8.24 -6.83 -3.69
N GLU A 34 -7.56 -7.63 -2.87
CA GLU A 34 -7.70 -7.61 -1.41
C GLU A 34 -6.94 -6.42 -0.80
N ILE A 35 -5.72 -6.16 -1.28
CA ILE A 35 -4.90 -5.00 -0.90
C ILE A 35 -5.65 -3.70 -1.16
N GLY A 36 -6.26 -3.53 -2.33
CA GLY A 36 -7.05 -2.35 -2.66
C GLY A 36 -8.21 -2.11 -1.69
N ARG A 37 -8.92 -3.17 -1.29
CA ARG A 37 -9.98 -3.09 -0.27
C ARG A 37 -9.42 -2.68 1.09
N VAL A 38 -8.33 -3.30 1.53
CA VAL A 38 -7.69 -3.01 2.82
C VAL A 38 -7.21 -1.56 2.88
N ILE A 39 -6.57 -1.06 1.83
CA ILE A 39 -6.09 0.31 1.72
C ILE A 39 -7.24 1.32 1.88
N GLU A 40 -8.43 0.99 1.37
CA GLU A 40 -9.62 1.83 1.55
C GLU A 40 -10.13 1.86 3.00
N THR A 41 -9.81 0.85 3.81
CA THR A 41 -10.17 0.80 5.23
C THR A 41 -9.20 1.55 6.14
N ILE A 42 -7.95 1.76 5.71
CA ILE A 42 -6.92 2.44 6.51
C ILE A 42 -7.14 3.96 6.40
N PRO A 43 -7.28 4.69 7.54
CA PRO A 43 -7.35 6.14 7.53
C PRO A 43 -6.05 6.76 6.98
N TYR A 44 -6.16 7.71 6.04
CA TYR A 44 -4.99 8.34 5.42
C TYR A 44 -4.12 9.11 6.42
N ASN A 45 -4.70 9.58 7.53
CA ASN A 45 -4.04 10.35 8.56
C ASN A 45 -3.35 9.50 9.64
N LEU A 46 -3.41 8.17 9.53
CA LEU A 46 -2.83 7.26 10.52
C LEU A 46 -1.32 7.08 10.32
N TYR A 47 -0.87 7.21 9.07
CA TYR A 47 0.52 7.08 8.65
C TYR A 47 1.01 8.35 7.96
N SER A 48 2.32 8.56 7.97
CA SER A 48 2.94 9.72 7.33
C SER A 48 2.84 9.63 5.80
N LEU A 49 2.88 10.78 5.12
CA LEU A 49 3.06 10.84 3.67
C LEU A 49 4.21 9.97 3.16
N GLN A 50 5.34 9.95 3.88
CA GLN A 50 6.51 9.17 3.47
C GLN A 50 6.21 7.68 3.52
N SER A 51 5.54 7.21 4.57
CA SER A 51 5.14 5.81 4.73
C SER A 51 4.21 5.37 3.60
N TRP A 52 3.22 6.20 3.24
CA TRP A 52 2.36 5.95 2.09
C TRP A 52 3.13 5.92 0.76
N LYS A 53 4.14 6.77 0.59
CA LYS A 53 4.99 6.78 -0.62
C LYS A 53 5.83 5.53 -0.72
N ASP A 54 6.41 5.10 0.39
CA ASP A 54 7.25 3.91 0.45
C ASP A 54 6.40 2.67 0.20
N ALA A 55 5.24 2.55 0.85
CA ALA A 55 4.31 1.44 0.63
C ALA A 55 3.76 1.42 -0.80
N ALA A 56 3.40 2.58 -1.36
CA ALA A 56 2.97 2.69 -2.75
C ALA A 56 4.08 2.22 -3.71
N SER A 57 5.31 2.72 -3.50
CA SER A 57 6.43 2.36 -4.36
C SER A 57 6.85 0.91 -4.21
N TYR A 58 6.68 0.34 -3.00
CA TYR A 58 6.91 -1.07 -2.75
C TYR A 58 5.90 -1.92 -3.51
N ILE A 59 4.60 -1.71 -3.30
CA ILE A 59 3.53 -2.54 -3.86
C ILE A 59 3.45 -2.42 -5.38
N SER A 60 3.50 -1.20 -5.93
CA SER A 60 3.43 -1.00 -7.38
C SER A 60 4.75 -1.31 -8.09
N SER A 61 5.86 -1.43 -7.35
CA SER A 61 7.23 -1.43 -7.89
C SER A 61 7.54 -0.19 -8.75
N GLU A 62 6.75 0.87 -8.64
CA GLU A 62 6.91 2.13 -9.39
C GLU A 62 7.20 3.28 -8.43
N LYS A 63 8.08 4.19 -8.83
CA LYS A 63 8.42 5.33 -7.98
C LYS A 63 7.25 6.32 -7.91
N CYS A 64 6.59 6.38 -6.75
CA CYS A 64 5.44 7.26 -6.55
C CYS A 64 5.89 8.68 -6.15
N MET A 65 5.57 9.69 -6.96
CA MET A 65 5.92 11.10 -6.71
C MET A 65 4.74 11.97 -6.25
N LEU A 66 3.62 11.34 -5.86
CA LEU A 66 2.39 12.03 -5.46
C LEU A 66 2.59 12.90 -4.21
N GLY A 67 1.77 13.95 -4.05
CA GLY A 67 1.99 15.01 -3.07
C GLY A 67 1.28 14.80 -1.74
N THR A 68 0.25 13.96 -1.71
CA THR A 68 -0.62 13.77 -0.53
C THR A 68 -0.95 12.30 -0.27
N GLU A 69 -1.28 11.98 0.99
CA GLU A 69 -1.69 10.64 1.44
C GLU A 69 -2.94 10.17 0.70
N ALA A 70 -3.89 11.08 0.45
CA ALA A 70 -5.12 10.79 -0.28
C ALA A 70 -4.86 10.41 -1.75
N GLU A 71 -3.93 11.10 -2.41
CA GLU A 71 -3.52 10.77 -3.78
C GLU A 71 -2.86 9.39 -3.84
N LEU A 72 -1.96 9.08 -2.90
CA LEU A 72 -1.27 7.78 -2.83
C LEU A 72 -2.24 6.62 -2.58
N ARG A 73 -3.19 6.82 -1.66
CA ARG A 73 -4.27 5.85 -1.40
C ARG A 73 -5.10 5.60 -2.65
N THR A 74 -5.46 6.67 -3.38
CA THR A 74 -6.25 6.57 -4.62
C THR A 74 -5.46 5.85 -5.71
N PHE A 75 -4.17 6.18 -5.87
CA PHE A 75 -3.26 5.51 -6.80
C PHE A 75 -3.17 4.01 -6.50
N LEU A 76 -2.93 3.63 -5.25
CA LEU A 76 -2.84 2.22 -4.86
C LEU A 76 -4.16 1.47 -5.08
N SER A 77 -5.30 2.08 -4.73
CA SER A 77 -6.63 1.48 -4.98
C SER A 77 -6.87 1.26 -6.48
N ASN A 78 -6.47 2.21 -7.33
CA ASN A 78 -6.60 2.09 -8.78
C ASN A 78 -5.65 1.04 -9.35
N TYR A 79 -4.37 1.06 -8.97
CA TYR A 79 -3.38 0.05 -9.35
C TYR A 79 -3.87 -1.36 -9.02
N CYS A 80 -4.41 -1.55 -7.81
CA CYS A 80 -4.96 -2.82 -7.39
C CYS A 80 -6.14 -3.29 -8.24
N LYS A 81 -6.98 -2.37 -8.74
CA LYS A 81 -8.11 -2.69 -9.62
C LYS A 81 -7.63 -3.07 -11.02
N GLU A 82 -6.74 -2.25 -11.60
CA GLU A 82 -6.21 -2.45 -12.95
C GLU A 82 -5.43 -3.76 -13.11
N HIS A 83 -4.75 -4.19 -12.05
CA HIS A 83 -3.94 -5.41 -12.05
C HIS A 83 -4.64 -6.63 -11.43
N SER A 84 -5.95 -6.53 -11.11
CA SER A 84 -6.74 -7.66 -10.58
C SER A 84 -7.34 -8.58 -11.65
N ASP A 85 -7.36 -8.15 -12.92
CA ASP A 85 -8.00 -8.84 -14.05
C ASP A 85 -7.04 -9.73 -14.88
N ILE A 86 -5.85 -10.08 -14.35
CA ILE A 86 -4.88 -10.98 -15.02
C ILE A 86 -4.92 -12.39 -14.42
#